data_AF-A0A1V3H7F6-F1
#
_entry.id   AF-A0A1V3H7F6-F1
#
_cell.length_a   1.000
_cell.length_b   1.000
_cell.length_c   1.000
_cell.angle_alpha   90.00
_cell.angle_beta   90.00
_cell.angle_gamma   90.00
#
_symmetry.space_group_name_H-M   'P 1'
#
loop_
_entity.id
_entity.type
_entity.pdbx_description
1 polymer ?
#
loop_
_entity_poly.entity_id
_entity_poly.type
_entity_poly.pdbx_seq_one_letter_code
_entity_poly.pdbx_strand_id
1 'polypeptide(L)'
;MSRDVWVGIHDHANYAARWLDSASPYSWLRAFERVTEIASPYAFLKEKNISYEMNESIRGVAYKFFESDFLLWVDEIEKLKPKIVFYNLC
;
A
#
# COMPACT_ATOMS: atom_id res chain seq x y z
N MET A 1 4.31 -14.91 17.63
CA MET A 1 4.78 -13.50 17.63
C MET A 1 3.98 -12.77 16.57
N SER A 2 3.48 -11.56 16.85
CA SER A 2 2.89 -10.72 15.81
C SER A 2 3.96 -10.42 14.77
N ARG A 3 3.63 -10.50 13.48
CA ARG A 3 4.55 -10.07 12.41
C ARG A 3 4.71 -8.56 12.50
N ASP A 4 5.90 -8.08 12.11
CA ASP A 4 6.17 -6.65 12.00
C ASP A 4 5.28 -6.04 10.91
N VAL A 5 4.81 -4.80 11.12
CA VAL A 5 4.03 -4.07 10.11
C VAL A 5 4.97 -3.33 9.17
N TRP A 6 4.81 -3.54 7.87
CA TRP A 6 5.58 -2.85 6.83
C TRP A 6 4.62 -2.05 5.96
N VAL A 7 4.99 -0.82 5.60
CA VAL A 7 4.14 0.07 4.80
C VAL A 7 4.85 0.40 3.49
N GLY A 8 4.16 0.21 2.37
CA GLY A 8 4.59 0.61 1.04
C GLY A 8 3.72 1.77 0.55
N ILE A 9 4.35 2.82 0.04
CA ILE A 9 3.67 4.08 -0.32
C ILE A 9 3.97 4.43 -1.77
N HIS A 10 2.93 4.83 -2.51
CA HIS A 10 3.05 5.31 -3.88
C HIS A 10 2.13 6.51 -4.15
N ASP A 11 2.70 7.70 -4.18
CA ASP A 11 2.00 9.00 -4.30
C ASP A 11 1.82 9.47 -5.76
N HIS A 12 1.63 8.54 -6.69
CA HIS A 12 1.27 8.84 -8.08
C HIS A 12 -0.09 8.22 -8.39
N ALA A 13 -1.05 9.05 -8.80
CA ALA A 13 -2.43 8.65 -8.97
C ALA A 13 -2.64 7.63 -10.11
N ASN A 14 -3.25 6.49 -9.79
CA ASN A 14 -3.67 5.50 -10.77
C ASN A 14 -4.91 4.73 -10.32
N TYR A 15 -5.62 4.15 -11.28
CA TYR A 15 -6.85 3.39 -11.01
C TYR A 15 -6.58 2.18 -10.14
N ALA A 16 -7.41 1.97 -9.12
CA ALA A 16 -7.30 0.84 -8.20
C ALA A 16 -7.26 -0.52 -8.94
N ALA A 17 -8.05 -0.68 -10.00
CA ALA A 17 -8.00 -1.87 -10.85
C ALA A 17 -6.59 -2.14 -11.40
N ARG A 18 -5.85 -1.09 -11.78
CA ARG A 18 -4.47 -1.23 -12.26
C ARG A 18 -3.49 -1.57 -11.15
N TRP A 19 -3.64 -1.00 -9.96
CA TRP A 19 -2.84 -1.37 -8.79
C TRP A 19 -2.98 -2.86 -8.47
N LEU A 20 -4.21 -3.35 -8.51
CA LEU A 20 -4.55 -4.71 -8.13
C LEU A 20 -4.25 -5.76 -9.22
N ASP A 21 -4.18 -5.35 -10.48
CA ASP A 21 -3.83 -6.26 -11.58
C ASP A 21 -2.37 -6.74 -11.49
N SER A 22 -2.17 -8.05 -11.40
CA SER A 22 -0.86 -8.70 -11.38
C SER A 22 -0.08 -8.56 -12.70
N ALA A 23 -0.76 -8.29 -13.82
CA ALA A 23 -0.13 -8.03 -15.10
C ALA A 23 0.38 -6.59 -15.25
N SER A 24 -0.02 -5.67 -14.36
CA SER A 24 0.49 -4.29 -14.37
C SER A 24 1.99 -4.24 -14.07
N PRO A 25 2.76 -3.36 -14.74
CA PRO A 25 4.22 -3.32 -14.67
C PRO A 25 4.79 -2.67 -13.38
N TYR A 26 4.04 -2.68 -12.27
CA TYR A 26 4.49 -2.11 -11.00
C TYR A 26 5.46 -3.04 -10.27
N SER A 27 6.69 -3.14 -10.77
CA SER A 27 7.74 -4.00 -10.22
C SER A 27 7.92 -3.83 -8.71
N TRP A 28 7.86 -2.59 -8.21
CA TRP A 28 7.94 -2.29 -6.78
C TRP A 28 6.81 -2.96 -5.98
N LEU A 29 5.57 -2.91 -6.48
CA LEU A 29 4.41 -3.48 -5.81
C LEU A 29 4.48 -5.01 -5.84
N ARG A 30 4.92 -5.58 -6.96
CA ARG A 30 5.16 -7.03 -7.08
C ARG A 30 6.25 -7.51 -6.12
N ALA A 31 7.28 -6.70 -5.90
CA ALA A 31 8.30 -6.99 -4.89
C ALA A 31 7.73 -6.86 -3.46
N PHE A 32 6.94 -5.82 -3.20
CA PHE A 32 6.32 -5.58 -1.90
C PHE A 32 5.37 -6.71 -1.49
N GLU A 33 4.58 -7.27 -2.42
CA GLU A 33 3.70 -8.42 -2.15
C GLU A 33 4.44 -9.67 -1.65
N ARG A 34 5.74 -9.81 -1.95
CA ARG A 34 6.55 -10.94 -1.49
C ARG A 34 6.97 -10.81 -0.02
N VAL A 35 6.84 -9.63 0.59
CA VAL A 35 7.21 -9.44 2.02
C VAL A 35 6.20 -10.07 2.98
N THR A 36 5.07 -10.53 2.47
CA THR A 36 4.00 -11.22 3.21
C THR A 36 4.46 -12.48 3.94
N GLU A 37 5.61 -13.04 3.57
CA GLU A 37 6.22 -14.18 4.26
C GLU A 37 6.83 -13.79 5.61
N ILE A 38 7.30 -12.54 5.76
CA ILE A 38 8.08 -12.07 6.91
C ILE A 38 7.42 -10.91 7.68
N ALA A 39 6.45 -10.23 7.09
CA ALA A 39 5.79 -9.05 7.64
C ALA A 39 4.28 -9.05 7.34
N SER A 40 3.58 -8.08 7.92
CA SER A 40 2.20 -7.71 7.59
C SER A 40 2.21 -6.44 6.74
N PRO A 41 2.15 -6.54 5.40
CA PRO A 41 2.27 -5.39 4.52
C PRO A 41 0.97 -4.62 4.32
N TYR A 42 1.08 -3.29 4.36
CA TYR A 42 0.03 -2.34 3.98
C TYR A 42 0.51 -1.48 2.81
N ALA A 43 -0.28 -1.39 1.74
CA ALA A 43 0.00 -0.55 0.59
C ALA A 43 -0.91 0.68 0.61
N PHE A 44 -0.30 1.86 0.67
CA PHE A 44 -0.93 3.17 0.58
C PHE A 44 -0.70 3.71 -0.83
N LEU A 45 -1.77 3.77 -1.61
CA LEU A 45 -1.70 4.03 -3.06
C LEU A 45 -2.57 5.24 -3.41
N LYS A 46 -2.04 6.16 -4.20
CA LYS A 46 -2.84 7.27 -4.73
C LYS A 46 -3.80 6.74 -5.79
N GLU A 47 -5.07 7.06 -5.62
CA GLU A 47 -6.12 6.87 -6.59
C GLU A 47 -6.67 8.24 -7.03
N LYS A 48 -7.28 8.31 -8.21
CA LYS A 48 -7.77 9.51 -8.88
C LYS A 48 -9.13 9.98 -8.38
N ASN A 49 -9.99 9.06 -7.93
CA ASN A 49 -11.42 9.35 -7.83
C ASN A 49 -12.05 9.07 -6.46
N ILE A 50 -11.40 8.24 -5.63
CA ILE A 50 -12.02 7.77 -4.38
C ILE A 50 -10.96 7.30 -3.39
N SER A 51 -11.19 7.61 -2.11
CA SER A 51 -10.45 7.03 -1.00
C SER A 51 -11.23 5.87 -0.39
N TYR A 52 -10.59 4.71 -0.23
CA TYR A 52 -11.19 3.54 0.41
C TYR A 52 -10.14 2.52 0.84
N GLU A 53 -10.50 1.66 1.79
CA GLU A 53 -9.69 0.53 2.23
C GLU A 53 -10.35 -0.78 1.79
N MET A 54 -9.54 -1.76 1.39
CA MET A 54 -10.03 -3.10 1.10
C MET A 54 -10.28 -3.87 2.39
N ASN A 55 -11.45 -4.49 2.49
CA ASN A 55 -11.80 -5.36 3.63
C ASN A 55 -10.95 -6.64 3.67
N GLU A 56 -10.50 -7.11 2.50
CA GLU A 56 -9.68 -8.32 2.38
C GLU A 56 -8.33 -7.98 1.76
N SER A 57 -7.30 -8.68 2.23
CA SER A 57 -5.96 -8.56 1.65
C SER A 57 -5.92 -9.21 0.28
N ILE A 58 -5.28 -8.54 -0.69
CA ILE A 58 -5.00 -9.13 -2.01
C ILE A 58 -3.53 -9.54 -2.05
N ARG A 59 -3.26 -10.81 -2.37
CA ARG A 59 -1.90 -11.38 -2.37
C ARG A 59 -1.17 -11.10 -1.04
N GLY A 60 -1.91 -11.16 0.07
CA GLY A 60 -1.42 -10.92 1.43
C GLY A 60 -1.16 -9.47 1.82
N VAL A 61 -1.42 -8.49 0.94
CA VAL A 61 -1.26 -7.06 1.21
C VAL A 61 -2.61 -6.42 1.53
N ALA A 62 -2.68 -5.64 2.61
CA ALA A 62 -3.81 -4.77 2.92
C ALA A 62 -3.70 -3.47 2.11
N TYR A 63 -4.69 -3.19 1.26
CA TYR A 63 -4.65 -2.03 0.36
C TYR A 63 -5.52 -0.89 0.89
N LYS A 64 -4.91 0.30 0.96
CA LYS A 64 -5.59 1.56 1.23
C LYS A 64 -5.35 2.50 0.06
N PHE A 65 -6.44 2.94 -0.55
CA PHE A 65 -6.43 3.88 -1.67
C PHE A 65 -6.83 5.25 -1.15
N PHE A 66 -6.10 6.28 -1.59
CA PHE A 66 -6.34 7.65 -1.18
C PHE A 66 -6.40 8.54 -2.40
N GLU A 67 -7.46 9.32 -2.50
CA GLU A 67 -7.60 10.40 -3.47
C GLU A 67 -6.74 11.62 -3.09
N SER A 68 -6.58 11.82 -1.79
CA SER A 68 -5.98 13.00 -1.20
C SER A 68 -4.45 12.98 -1.18
N ASP A 69 -3.88 14.15 -0.85
CA ASP A 69 -2.46 14.33 -0.67
C ASP A 69 -1.91 13.61 0.58
N PHE A 70 -0.61 13.35 0.52
CA PHE A 70 0.17 12.54 1.47
C PHE A 70 -0.08 12.87 2.96
N LEU A 71 -0.43 14.11 3.31
CA LEU A 71 -0.70 14.50 4.71
C LEU A 71 -1.80 13.66 5.35
N LEU A 72 -2.84 13.27 4.60
CA LEU A 72 -3.90 12.41 5.14
C LEU A 72 -3.48 10.95 5.31
N TRP A 73 -2.35 10.57 4.70
CA TRP A 73 -1.82 9.21 4.79
C TRP A 73 -0.99 9.08 6.06
N VAL A 74 -0.28 10.14 6.48
CA VAL A 74 0.63 10.13 7.63
C VAL A 74 -0.08 9.66 8.89
N ASP A 75 -1.23 10.24 9.23
CA ASP A 75 -1.99 9.86 10.43
C ASP A 75 -2.41 8.38 10.41
N GLU A 76 -2.80 7.87 9.23
CA GLU A 76 -3.17 6.47 9.04
C GLU A 76 -1.94 5.54 9.13
N ILE A 77 -0.79 5.97 8.62
CA ILE A 77 0.48 5.24 8.70
C ILE A 77 0.95 5.17 10.16
N GLU A 78 0.90 6.27 10.91
CA GLU A 78 1.33 6.31 12.30
C GLU A 78 0.51 5.37 13.20
N LYS A 79 -0.81 5.27 12.98
CA LYS A 79 -1.69 4.33 13.69
C LYS A 79 -1.26 2.88 13.53
N LEU A 80 -0.69 2.53 12.37
CA LEU A 80 -0.20 1.18 12.08
C LEU A 80 1.12 0.84 12.78
N LYS A 81 1.85 1.84 13.32
CA LYS A 81 3.15 1.68 13.97
C LYS A 81 4.13 0.84 13.13
N PRO A 82 4.38 1.22 11.86
CA PRO A 82 5.21 0.43 10.97
C PRO A 82 6.66 0.37 11.47
N LYS A 83 7.28 -0.79 11.29
CA LYS A 83 8.72 -0.97 11.52
C LYS A 83 9.54 -0.44 10.34
N ILE A 84 9.00 -0.55 9.13
CA ILE A 84 9.63 -0.10 7.89
C ILE A 84 8.59 0.60 7.02
N VAL A 85 9.01 1.71 6.41
CA VAL A 85 8.23 2.44 5.40
C VAL A 85 9.05 2.49 4.11
N PHE A 86 8.49 1.98 3.03
CA PHE A 86 9.02 2.08 1.67
C PHE A 86 8.27 3.18 0.93
N TYR A 87 8.94 4.29 0.65
CA TYR A 87 8.37 5.39 -0.14
C TYR A 87 8.89 5.31 -1.57
N ASN A 88 8.00 5.00 -2.53
CA ASN A 88 8.35 4.93 -3.93
C ASN A 88 8.13 6.27 -4.63
N LEU A 89 9.20 7.03 -4.81
CA LEU A 89 9.24 8.28 -5.57
C LEU A 89 9.20 8.00 -7.07
N CYS A 90 8.34 8.72 -7.79
CA CYS A 90 8.07 8.54 -9.23
C CYS A 90 8.25 9.85 -9.99
#